data_AF-A0A7C5ZES0-F1
#
_entry.id   AF-A0A7C5ZES0-F1
#
_cell.length_a   1.000
_cell.length_b   1.000
_cell.length_c   1.000
_cell.angle_alpha   90.00
_cell.angle_beta   90.00
_cell.angle_gamma   90.00
#
_symmetry.space_group_name_H-M   'P 1'
#
loop_
_entity.id
_entity.type
_entity.pdbx_description
1 polymer ?
#
loop_
_entity_poly.entity_id
_entity_poly.type
_entity_poly.pdbx_seq_one_letter_code
_entity_poly.pdbx_strand_id
1 'polypeptide(L)'
;MDLQKGGRSDVLSDANRHLVIELRQEFPAHIPEFDAIRDRVEKAYRDAQARELALADAQKIRDRAVNLEGLRTAAKDFGLTVTRSAPFNRSEVATFVGDIPNFEEVSLKLKTGQTELSPLGNEQRPVGYIVWHLTERTPPSQEEFRNELPKITAELLDRRVEVLISEYLRDQWQKLGSAIKIDPAFQ
;
A
#
# COMPACT_ATOMS: atom_id res chain seq x y z
N MET A 1 -23.22 -10.74 24.45
CA MET A 1 -23.28 -10.21 25.83
C MET A 1 -23.14 -8.72 25.76
N ASP A 2 -24.04 -7.98 26.37
CA ASP A 2 -23.91 -6.52 26.50
C ASP A 2 -22.85 -6.22 27.55
N LEU A 3 -21.68 -5.72 27.11
CA LEU A 3 -20.63 -5.29 28.04
C LEU A 3 -21.10 -4.01 28.72
N GLN A 4 -21.11 -4.01 30.05
CA GLN A 4 -21.33 -2.80 30.84
C GLN A 4 -20.02 -2.05 31.04
N LYS A 5 -20.09 -0.74 31.33
CA LYS A 5 -18.91 0.08 31.62
C LYS A 5 -18.11 -0.52 32.79
N GLY A 6 -16.80 -0.72 32.58
CA GLY A 6 -15.88 -1.41 33.50
C GLY A 6 -15.91 -2.93 33.38
N GLY A 7 -16.83 -3.50 32.59
CA GLY A 7 -16.91 -4.91 32.29
C GLY A 7 -15.83 -5.36 31.31
N ARG A 8 -15.37 -6.59 31.48
CA ARG A 8 -14.43 -7.26 30.57
C ARG A 8 -15.17 -8.25 29.70
N SER A 9 -14.76 -8.37 28.45
CA SER A 9 -15.25 -9.43 27.57
C SER A 9 -14.75 -10.79 28.04
N ASP A 10 -15.42 -11.84 27.60
CA ASP A 10 -14.81 -13.17 27.59
C ASP A 10 -13.55 -13.15 26.71
N VAL A 11 -12.71 -14.18 26.84
CA VAL A 11 -11.52 -14.33 26.01
C VAL A 11 -11.95 -14.53 24.56
N LEU A 12 -11.59 -13.59 23.70
CA LEU A 12 -11.80 -13.66 22.26
C LEU A 12 -10.55 -14.28 21.64
N SER A 13 -10.72 -15.42 20.98
CA SER A 13 -9.63 -16.16 20.35
C SER A 13 -9.72 -16.06 18.82
N ASP A 14 -8.68 -15.53 18.17
CA ASP A 14 -8.53 -15.51 16.71
C ASP A 14 -7.19 -16.14 16.34
N ALA A 15 -7.23 -17.22 15.55
CA ALA A 15 -6.15 -18.08 15.05
C ALA A 15 -4.98 -18.36 16.04
N ASN A 16 -4.20 -17.35 16.40
CA ASN A 16 -3.03 -17.40 17.30
C ASN A 16 -3.02 -16.29 18.40
N ARG A 17 -4.15 -15.65 18.72
CA ARG A 17 -4.21 -14.54 19.70
C ARG A 17 -5.43 -14.64 20.58
N HIS A 18 -5.22 -14.34 21.87
CA HIS A 18 -6.28 -14.18 22.87
C HIS A 18 -6.40 -12.70 23.25
N LEU A 19 -7.61 -12.17 23.19
CA LEU A 19 -7.93 -10.77 23.46
C LEU A 19 -8.97 -10.70 24.58
N VAL A 20 -8.72 -9.87 25.59
CA VAL A 20 -9.71 -9.48 26.59
C VAL A 20 -9.91 -7.97 26.47
N ILE A 21 -11.14 -7.55 26.23
CA ILE A 21 -11.50 -6.15 26.00
C ILE A 21 -12.22 -5.64 27.24
N GLU A 22 -11.73 -4.56 27.83
CA GLU A 22 -12.42 -3.87 28.94
C GLU A 22 -13.14 -2.62 28.40
N LEU A 23 -14.46 -2.53 28.62
CA LEU A 23 -15.24 -1.37 28.21
C LEU A 23 -14.99 -0.20 29.16
N ARG A 24 -14.03 0.68 28.85
CA ARG A 24 -13.71 1.83 29.71
C ARG A 24 -14.81 2.87 29.78
N GLN A 25 -15.44 3.15 28.64
CA GLN A 25 -16.47 4.15 28.51
C GLN A 25 -17.39 3.82 27.34
N GLU A 26 -18.68 3.96 27.58
CA GLU A 26 -19.70 3.89 26.55
C GLU A 26 -20.03 5.30 26.08
N PHE A 27 -19.97 5.52 24.76
CA PHE A 27 -20.46 6.75 24.14
C PHE A 27 -21.73 6.35 23.37
N PRO A 28 -22.92 6.86 23.75
CA PRO A 28 -24.14 6.52 23.03
C PRO A 28 -24.01 6.92 21.56
N ALA A 29 -24.39 6.03 20.66
CA ALA A 29 -24.39 6.31 19.23
C ALA A 29 -25.31 7.50 18.97
N HIS A 30 -24.72 8.64 18.61
CA HIS A 30 -25.45 9.85 18.28
C HIS A 30 -24.89 10.39 16.97
N ILE A 31 -25.79 10.75 16.06
CA ILE A 31 -25.43 11.48 14.85
C ILE A 31 -25.29 12.94 15.28
N PRO A 32 -24.07 13.52 15.26
CA PRO A 32 -23.90 14.92 15.62
C PRO A 32 -24.73 15.80 14.67
N GLU A 33 -25.30 16.86 15.20
CA GLU A 33 -25.94 17.89 14.38
C GLU A 33 -24.96 18.44 13.34
N PHE A 34 -25.46 18.73 12.13
CA PHE A 34 -24.62 19.18 11.02
C PHE A 34 -23.76 20.39 11.40
N ASP A 35 -24.33 21.35 12.13
CA ASP A 35 -23.62 22.56 12.58
C ASP A 35 -22.40 22.25 13.46
N ALA A 36 -22.46 21.19 14.27
CA ALA A 36 -21.36 20.78 15.15
C ALA A 36 -20.20 20.13 14.39
N ILE A 37 -20.43 19.63 13.17
CA ILE A 37 -19.43 18.95 12.33
C ILE A 37 -19.21 19.63 10.98
N ARG A 38 -19.83 20.78 10.75
CA ARG A 38 -19.84 21.48 9.45
C ARG A 38 -18.44 21.67 8.90
N ASP A 39 -17.51 22.17 9.72
CA ASP A 39 -16.12 22.42 9.31
C ASP A 39 -15.39 21.12 8.90
N ARG A 40 -15.65 20.03 9.62
CA ARG A 40 -15.07 18.72 9.30
C ARG A 40 -15.63 18.17 7.99
N VAL A 41 -16.95 18.31 7.77
CA VAL A 41 -17.61 17.87 6.54
C VAL A 41 -17.15 18.71 5.36
N GLU A 42 -17.09 20.03 5.52
CA GLU A 42 -16.63 20.95 4.48
C GLU A 42 -15.19 20.64 4.08
N LYS A 43 -14.29 20.44 5.05
CA LYS A 43 -12.92 20.02 4.77
C LYS A 43 -12.87 18.69 4.03
N ALA A 44 -13.61 17.69 4.51
CA ALA A 44 -13.64 16.37 3.88
C ALA A 44 -14.18 16.43 2.44
N TYR A 45 -15.18 17.27 2.18
CA TYR A 45 -15.76 17.50 0.86
C TYR A 45 -14.77 18.21 -0.06
N ARG A 46 -14.13 19.29 0.39
CA ARG A 46 -13.09 19.99 -0.36
C ARG A 46 -11.93 19.06 -0.72
N ASP A 47 -11.47 18.25 0.23
CA ASP A 47 -10.41 17.27 -0.01
C ASP A 47 -10.84 16.21 -1.03
N ALA A 48 -12.09 15.76 -1.00
CA ALA A 48 -12.61 14.79 -1.97
C ALA A 48 -12.68 15.40 -3.38
N GLN A 49 -13.26 16.59 -3.50
CA GLN A 49 -13.36 17.32 -4.78
C GLN A 49 -11.98 17.65 -5.35
N ALA A 50 -11.03 18.05 -4.51
CA ALA A 50 -9.65 18.31 -4.94
C ALA A 50 -8.99 17.07 -5.54
N ARG A 51 -9.21 15.87 -4.96
CA ARG A 51 -8.68 14.62 -5.51
C ARG A 51 -9.32 14.26 -6.84
N GLU A 52 -10.64 14.41 -6.97
CA GLU A 52 -11.34 14.16 -8.23
C GLU A 52 -10.83 15.06 -9.36
N LEU A 53 -10.66 16.35 -9.09
CA LEU A 53 -10.09 17.30 -10.05
C LEU A 53 -8.64 16.97 -10.39
N ALA A 54 -7.81 16.65 -9.39
CA ALA A 54 -6.42 16.27 -9.61
C ALA A 54 -6.30 15.00 -10.47
N LEU A 55 -7.17 14.01 -10.27
CA LEU A 55 -7.22 12.81 -11.12
C LEU A 55 -7.59 13.18 -12.56
N ALA A 56 -8.64 13.99 -12.74
CA ALA A 56 -9.10 14.39 -14.07
C ALA A 56 -8.01 15.16 -14.83
N ASP A 57 -7.28 16.05 -14.15
CA ASP A 57 -6.20 16.82 -14.77
C ASP A 57 -4.99 15.93 -15.06
N ALA A 58 -4.61 15.04 -14.16
CA ALA A 58 -3.55 14.06 -14.40
C ALA A 58 -3.89 13.13 -15.59
N GLN A 59 -5.15 12.69 -15.73
CA GLN A 59 -5.61 11.90 -16.88
C GLN A 59 -5.47 12.68 -18.19
N LYS A 60 -5.93 13.94 -18.23
CA LYS A 60 -5.76 14.82 -19.41
C LYS A 60 -4.30 15.01 -19.79
N ILE A 61 -3.42 15.17 -18.80
CA ILE A 61 -1.97 15.27 -19.03
C ILE A 61 -1.45 13.97 -19.63
N ARG A 62 -1.75 12.83 -19.01
CA ARG A 62 -1.30 11.50 -19.45
C ARG A 62 -1.77 11.18 -20.87
N ASP A 63 -3.03 11.47 -21.21
CA ASP A 63 -3.60 11.15 -22.52
C ASP A 63 -2.97 11.97 -23.65
N ARG A 64 -2.49 13.18 -23.35
CA ARG A 64 -1.73 14.02 -24.29
C ARG A 64 -0.24 13.68 -24.32
N ALA A 65 0.28 13.00 -23.30
CA ALA A 65 1.70 12.72 -23.11
C ALA A 65 2.20 11.47 -23.87
N VAL A 66 1.99 11.46 -25.20
CA VAL A 66 2.42 10.36 -26.09
C VAL A 66 3.94 10.15 -26.07
N ASN A 67 4.70 11.22 -25.78
CA ASN A 67 6.15 11.21 -25.60
C ASN A 67 6.55 12.28 -24.57
N LEU A 68 7.85 12.42 -24.30
CA LEU A 68 8.37 13.38 -23.32
C LEU A 68 8.02 14.84 -23.65
N GLU A 69 8.06 15.25 -24.92
CA GLU A 69 7.69 16.61 -25.33
C GLU A 69 6.18 16.86 -25.18
N GLY A 70 5.37 15.84 -25.46
CA GLY A 70 3.93 15.84 -25.19
C GLY A 70 3.64 16.01 -23.70
N LEU A 71 4.38 15.31 -22.84
CA LEU A 71 4.27 15.46 -21.38
C LEU A 71 4.63 16.88 -20.93
N ARG A 72 5.73 17.45 -21.44
CA ARG A 72 6.15 18.83 -21.12
C ARG A 72 5.12 19.86 -21.55
N THR A 73 4.58 19.71 -22.75
CA THR A 73 3.55 20.61 -23.30
C THR A 73 2.26 20.51 -22.48
N ALA A 74 1.79 19.29 -22.23
CA ALA A 74 0.58 19.07 -21.46
C ALA A 74 0.72 19.58 -20.02
N ALA A 75 1.83 19.31 -19.33
CA ALA A 75 2.09 19.82 -17.99
C ALA A 75 2.06 21.36 -17.93
N LYS A 76 2.64 22.04 -18.93
CA LYS A 76 2.69 23.50 -18.99
C LYS A 76 1.30 24.13 -19.09
N ASP A 77 0.37 23.50 -19.81
CA ASP A 77 -1.02 23.97 -19.93
C ASP A 77 -1.76 23.96 -18.58
N PHE A 78 -1.31 23.13 -17.63
CA PHE A 78 -1.79 23.10 -16.24
C PHE A 78 -0.89 23.89 -15.27
N GLY A 79 0.06 24.69 -15.77
CA GLY A 79 0.98 25.47 -14.95
C GLY A 79 2.04 24.64 -14.21
N LEU A 80 2.27 23.39 -14.64
CA LEU A 80 3.23 22.47 -14.03
C LEU A 80 4.54 22.42 -14.83
N THR A 81 5.61 21.98 -14.16
CA THR A 81 6.92 21.77 -14.78
C THR A 81 7.32 20.29 -14.67
N VAL A 82 7.87 19.73 -15.74
CA VAL A 82 8.37 18.35 -15.76
C VAL A 82 9.83 18.32 -15.30
N THR A 83 10.11 17.59 -14.23
CA THR A 83 11.46 17.37 -13.71
C THR A 83 11.99 16.00 -14.14
N ARG A 84 13.29 15.94 -14.49
CA ARG A 84 13.98 14.67 -14.76
C ARG A 84 14.71 14.21 -13.50
N SER A 85 14.49 12.98 -13.06
CA SER A 85 15.22 12.38 -11.96
C SER A 85 16.67 12.05 -12.37
N ALA A 86 17.56 11.94 -11.39
CA ALA A 86 18.79 11.16 -11.56
C ALA A 86 18.45 9.67 -11.76
N PRO A 87 19.38 8.84 -12.25
CA PRO A 87 19.22 7.39 -12.21
C PRO A 87 18.98 6.90 -10.78
N PHE A 88 18.08 5.94 -10.61
CA PHE A 88 17.70 5.38 -9.31
C PHE A 88 17.27 3.92 -9.44
N ASN A 89 17.42 3.16 -8.35
CA ASN A 89 16.85 1.82 -8.19
C ASN A 89 15.37 1.92 -7.80
N ARG A 90 14.56 0.91 -8.15
CA ARG A 90 13.11 0.95 -7.88
C ARG A 90 12.76 1.18 -6.40
N SER A 91 13.58 0.70 -5.48
CA SER A 91 13.42 0.90 -4.03
C SER A 91 13.59 2.35 -3.57
N GLU A 92 14.22 3.20 -4.39
CA GLU A 92 14.53 4.59 -4.04
C GLU A 92 13.42 5.57 -4.47
N VAL A 93 12.42 5.12 -5.25
CA VAL A 93 11.36 6.00 -5.79
C VAL A 93 10.67 6.83 -4.71
N ALA A 94 10.41 6.21 -3.56
CA ALA A 94 9.70 6.83 -2.46
C ALA A 94 10.46 8.01 -1.84
N THR A 95 11.77 8.09 -2.02
CA THR A 95 12.62 9.15 -1.43
C THR A 95 12.41 10.51 -2.07
N PHE A 96 11.88 10.57 -3.30
CA PHE A 96 11.75 11.83 -4.04
C PHE A 96 10.34 12.13 -4.56
N VAL A 97 9.50 11.12 -4.82
CA VAL A 97 8.10 11.32 -5.25
C VAL A 97 7.07 10.84 -4.22
N GLY A 98 7.52 10.16 -3.17
CA GLY A 98 6.64 9.50 -2.21
C GLY A 98 6.20 8.11 -2.66
N ASP A 99 5.41 7.46 -1.81
CA ASP A 99 4.98 6.08 -2.05
C ASP A 99 4.06 5.99 -3.28
N ILE A 100 4.38 5.07 -4.19
CA ILE A 100 3.58 4.76 -5.37
C ILE A 100 3.16 3.30 -5.24
N PRO A 101 1.85 3.00 -5.05
CA PRO A 101 1.36 1.64 -4.97
C PRO A 101 1.81 0.79 -6.16
N ASN A 102 2.31 -0.41 -5.88
CA ASN A 102 2.72 -1.40 -6.87
C ASN A 102 3.75 -0.88 -7.90
N PHE A 103 4.56 0.12 -7.53
CA PHE A 103 5.52 0.76 -8.44
C PHE A 103 6.46 -0.24 -9.12
N GLU A 104 6.93 -1.26 -8.40
CA GLU A 104 7.80 -2.28 -8.98
C GLU A 104 7.14 -3.00 -10.16
N GLU A 105 5.90 -3.46 -9.98
CA GLU A 105 5.14 -4.17 -11.00
C GLU A 105 4.80 -3.26 -12.18
N VAL A 106 4.29 -2.05 -11.91
CA VAL A 106 3.94 -1.08 -12.95
C VAL A 106 5.18 -0.68 -13.74
N SER A 107 6.27 -0.36 -13.05
CA SER A 107 7.52 0.04 -13.69
C SER A 107 8.13 -1.06 -14.53
N LEU A 108 7.97 -2.35 -14.18
CA LEU A 108 8.46 -3.48 -14.98
C LEU A 108 7.70 -3.63 -16.30
N LYS A 109 6.37 -3.49 -16.26
CA LYS A 109 5.47 -3.63 -17.42
C LYS A 109 5.61 -2.49 -18.42
N LEU A 110 5.92 -1.29 -17.95
CA LEU A 110 6.07 -0.10 -18.78
C LEU A 110 7.29 -0.22 -19.71
N LYS A 111 7.17 0.20 -20.97
CA LYS A 111 8.29 0.23 -21.93
C LYS A 111 8.98 1.60 -21.93
N THR A 112 10.26 1.63 -22.27
CA THR A 112 11.00 2.88 -22.49
C THR A 112 10.27 3.75 -23.52
N GLY A 113 10.13 5.04 -23.23
CA GLY A 113 9.39 6.00 -24.03
C GLY A 113 7.88 6.04 -23.74
N GLN A 114 7.36 5.25 -22.79
CA GLN A 114 5.96 5.34 -22.37
C GLN A 114 5.77 6.25 -21.16
N THR A 115 4.60 6.85 -21.10
CA THR A 115 4.11 7.66 -19.98
C THR A 115 3.05 6.87 -19.21
N GLU A 116 3.05 6.99 -17.89
CA GLU A 116 2.07 6.38 -17.01
C GLU A 116 1.52 7.38 -15.99
N LEU A 117 0.31 7.12 -15.49
CA LEU A 117 -0.30 7.83 -14.37
C LEU A 117 -0.36 6.90 -13.16
N SER A 118 0.03 7.40 -11.99
CA SER A 118 0.00 6.59 -10.75
C SER A 118 -0.50 7.41 -9.56
N PRO A 119 -1.26 6.79 -8.63
CA PRO A 119 -1.61 7.43 -7.36
C PRO A 119 -0.38 7.55 -6.45
N LEU A 120 -0.42 8.53 -5.55
CA LEU A 120 0.53 8.68 -4.46
C LEU A 120 -0.10 8.28 -3.12
N GLY A 121 0.65 7.55 -2.29
CA GLY A 121 0.23 7.07 -0.98
C GLY A 121 -0.73 5.89 -1.06
N ASN A 122 -1.88 5.98 -0.38
CA ASN A 122 -2.85 4.88 -0.34
C ASN A 122 -3.66 4.80 -1.64
N GLU A 123 -3.73 3.63 -2.27
CA GLU A 123 -4.45 3.43 -3.54
C GLU A 123 -5.96 3.75 -3.46
N GLN A 124 -6.61 3.42 -2.34
CA GLN A 124 -8.04 3.66 -2.13
C GLN A 124 -8.33 5.14 -1.81
N ARG A 125 -7.35 5.83 -1.22
CA ARG A 125 -7.47 7.23 -0.85
C ARG A 125 -6.16 7.97 -1.13
N PRO A 126 -5.85 8.22 -2.42
CA PRO A 126 -4.58 8.80 -2.81
C PRO A 126 -4.47 10.23 -2.26
N VAL A 127 -3.25 10.60 -1.89
CA VAL A 127 -2.95 11.97 -1.47
C VAL A 127 -2.68 12.89 -2.66
N GLY A 128 -2.46 12.31 -3.85
CA GLY A 128 -2.26 13.00 -5.12
C GLY A 128 -1.99 12.00 -6.25
N TYR A 129 -1.62 12.53 -7.41
CA TYR A 129 -1.30 11.75 -8.60
C TYR A 129 -0.01 12.24 -9.24
N ILE A 130 0.72 11.32 -9.85
CA ILE A 130 1.92 11.63 -10.63
C ILE A 130 1.75 11.09 -12.05
N VAL A 131 2.13 11.91 -13.03
CA VAL A 131 2.29 11.48 -14.43
C VAL A 131 3.78 11.46 -14.74
N TRP A 132 4.30 10.30 -15.11
CA TRP A 132 5.73 10.08 -15.26
C TRP A 132 6.06 9.35 -16.56
N HIS A 133 7.22 9.68 -17.14
CA HIS A 133 7.67 9.14 -18.42
C HIS A 133 8.95 8.34 -18.23
N LEU A 134 8.96 7.08 -18.68
CA LEU A 134 10.13 6.21 -18.57
C LEU A 134 11.13 6.54 -19.67
N THR A 135 12.12 7.38 -19.38
CA THR A 135 13.13 7.79 -20.37
C THR A 135 14.12 6.69 -20.70
N GLU A 136 14.53 5.90 -19.71
CA GLU A 136 15.61 4.92 -19.84
C GLU A 136 15.46 3.81 -18.79
N ARG A 137 15.92 2.60 -19.13
CA ARG A 137 16.04 1.49 -18.19
C ARG A 137 17.38 0.80 -18.43
N THR A 138 18.20 0.75 -17.39
CA THR A 138 19.46 -0.01 -17.40
C THR A 138 19.17 -1.41 -16.86
N PRO A 139 19.33 -2.47 -17.67
CA PRO A 139 19.27 -3.83 -17.15
C PRO A 139 20.52 -4.12 -16.31
N PRO A 140 20.43 -5.00 -15.29
CA PRO A 140 21.61 -5.48 -14.59
C PRO A 140 22.54 -6.18 -15.58
N SER A 141 23.85 -5.93 -15.48
CA SER A 141 24.83 -6.61 -16.31
C SER A 141 24.92 -8.10 -15.93
N GLN A 142 25.38 -8.92 -16.86
CA GLN A 142 25.56 -10.35 -16.59
C GLN A 142 26.59 -10.60 -15.48
N GLU A 143 27.57 -9.71 -15.34
CA GLU A 143 28.58 -9.78 -14.29
C GLU A 143 27.99 -9.44 -12.91
N GLU A 144 27.24 -8.34 -12.80
CA GLU A 144 26.52 -7.96 -11.58
C GLU A 144 25.55 -9.06 -11.15
N PHE A 145 24.78 -9.61 -12.09
CA PHE A 145 23.88 -10.72 -11.80
C PHE A 145 24.62 -11.96 -11.28
N ARG A 146 25.80 -12.27 -11.84
CA ARG A 146 26.65 -13.37 -11.34
C ARG A 146 27.17 -13.12 -9.93
N ASN A 147 27.45 -11.88 -9.58
CA ASN A 147 27.91 -11.51 -8.24
C ASN A 147 26.77 -11.55 -7.22
N GLU A 148 25.53 -11.23 -7.62
CA GLU A 148 24.36 -11.26 -6.74
C GLU A 148 23.69 -12.64 -6.64
N LEU A 149 23.92 -13.52 -7.61
CA LEU A 149 23.33 -14.87 -7.70
C LEU A 149 23.41 -15.69 -6.40
N PRO A 150 24.54 -15.73 -5.67
CA PRO A 150 24.61 -16.45 -4.39
C PRO A 150 23.64 -15.90 -3.33
N LYS A 151 23.52 -14.57 -3.24
CA LYS A 151 22.62 -13.90 -2.30
C LYS A 151 21.16 -14.17 -2.68
N ILE A 152 20.80 -13.99 -3.96
CA ILE A 152 19.46 -14.27 -4.48
C ILE A 152 19.08 -15.75 -4.21
N THR A 153 20.02 -16.67 -4.41
CA THR A 153 19.78 -18.10 -4.18
C THR A 153 19.52 -18.40 -2.70
N ALA A 154 20.28 -17.80 -1.79
CA ALA A 154 20.06 -17.94 -0.35
C ALA A 154 18.69 -17.37 0.07
N GLU A 155 18.34 -16.17 -0.37
CA GLU A 155 17.05 -15.53 -0.06
C GLU A 155 15.85 -16.36 -0.58
N LEU A 156 15.96 -16.91 -1.79
CA LEU A 156 14.92 -17.78 -2.35
C LEU A 156 14.82 -19.12 -1.61
N LEU A 157 15.95 -19.68 -1.17
CA LEU A 157 15.98 -20.90 -0.38
C LEU A 157 15.33 -20.68 0.99
N ASP A 158 15.72 -19.62 1.69
CA ASP A 158 15.16 -19.28 3.01
C ASP A 158 13.65 -19.07 2.93
N ARG A 159 13.18 -18.32 1.93
CA ARG A 159 11.74 -18.11 1.68
C ARG A 159 11.00 -19.43 1.44
N ARG A 160 11.61 -20.37 0.71
CA ARG A 160 11.01 -21.69 0.46
C ARG A 160 10.98 -22.54 1.73
N VAL A 161 12.04 -22.51 2.53
CA VAL A 161 12.11 -23.22 3.81
C VAL A 161 11.06 -22.69 4.79
N GLU A 162 10.90 -21.37 4.88
CA GLU A 162 9.89 -20.75 5.74
C GLU A 162 8.47 -21.20 5.37
N VAL A 163 8.14 -21.22 4.06
CA VAL A 163 6.86 -21.73 3.58
C VAL A 163 6.68 -23.20 3.96
N LEU A 164 7.66 -24.07 3.72
CA LEU A 164 7.59 -25.49 4.05
C LEU A 164 7.42 -25.74 5.55
N ILE A 165 8.13 -25.00 6.40
CA ILE A 165 7.98 -25.09 7.86
C ILE A 165 6.58 -24.64 8.27
N SER A 166 6.08 -23.53 7.72
CA SER A 166 4.75 -23.01 8.06
C SER A 166 3.64 -24.00 7.69
N GLU A 167 3.72 -24.63 6.52
CA GLU A 167 2.77 -25.66 6.08
C GLU A 167 2.92 -26.94 6.92
N TYR A 168 4.15 -27.39 7.18
CA TYR A 168 4.40 -28.54 8.05
C TYR A 168 3.82 -28.35 9.45
N LEU A 169 4.07 -27.18 10.07
CA LEU A 169 3.53 -26.85 11.39
C LEU A 169 2.01 -26.83 11.35
N ARG A 170 1.39 -26.21 10.33
CA ARG A 170 -0.07 -26.20 10.14
C ARG A 170 -0.64 -27.64 10.10
N ASP A 171 -0.01 -28.53 9.33
CA ASP A 171 -0.42 -29.94 9.23
C ASP A 171 -0.27 -30.68 10.57
N GLN A 172 0.82 -30.44 11.32
CA GLN A 172 1.01 -31.03 12.65
C GLN A 172 -0.05 -30.53 13.63
N TRP A 173 -0.35 -29.23 13.62
CA TRP A 173 -1.41 -28.64 14.44
C TRP A 173 -2.78 -29.24 14.11
N GLN A 174 -3.12 -29.48 12.84
CA GLN A 174 -4.36 -30.14 12.46
C GLN A 174 -4.45 -31.59 12.96
N LYS A 175 -3.37 -32.37 12.80
CA LYS A 175 -3.32 -33.76 13.28
C LYS A 175 -3.46 -33.83 14.80
N LEU A 176 -2.71 -32.99 15.50
CA LEU A 176 -2.67 -32.95 16.96
C LEU A 176 -3.90 -32.29 17.57
N GLY A 177 -4.59 -31.38 16.89
CA GLY A 177 -5.81 -30.73 17.38
C GLY A 177 -6.95 -31.72 17.67
N SER A 178 -6.91 -32.92 17.07
CA SER A 178 -7.86 -34.01 17.39
C SER A 178 -7.48 -34.81 18.65
N ALA A 179 -6.22 -34.76 19.08
CA ALA A 179 -5.65 -35.57 20.16
C ALA A 179 -5.21 -34.76 21.40
N ILE A 180 -4.98 -33.45 21.26
CA ILE A 180 -4.61 -32.55 22.34
C ILE A 180 -5.87 -31.94 22.94
N LYS A 181 -6.16 -32.28 24.20
CA LYS A 181 -7.10 -31.52 25.03
C LYS A 181 -6.32 -30.42 25.74
N ILE A 182 -6.54 -29.17 25.35
CA ILE A 182 -6.02 -28.03 26.09
C ILE A 182 -6.86 -27.91 27.36
N ASP A 183 -6.20 -27.93 28.52
CA ASP A 183 -6.87 -27.74 29.80
C ASP A 183 -7.56 -26.36 29.79
N PRO A 184 -8.87 -26.27 30.11
CA PRO A 184 -9.61 -25.01 30.10
C PRO A 184 -9.06 -23.94 31.06
N ALA A 185 -8.17 -24.30 32.01
CA ALA A 185 -7.43 -23.32 32.81
C ALA A 185 -6.36 -22.54 32.02
N PHE A 186 -6.00 -23.01 30.81
CA PHE A 186 -4.98 -22.44 29.93
C PHE A 186 -5.49 -22.14 28.50
N GLN A 187 -6.81 -22.17 28.28
CA GLN A 187 -7.47 -21.57 27.11
C GLN A 187 -7.78 -20.10 27.36
#